data_AF-A0A4Q6GGU8-F1
#
_entry.id   AF-A0A4Q6GGU8-F1
#
_cell.length_a   1.000
_cell.length_b   1.000
_cell.length_c   1.000
_cell.angle_alpha   90.00
_cell.angle_beta   90.00
_cell.angle_gamma   90.00
#
_symmetry.space_group_name_H-M   'P 1'
#
loop_
_entity.id
_entity.type
_entity.pdbx_description
1 polymer ?
#
loop_
_entity_poly.entity_id
_entity_poly.type
_entity_poly.pdbx_seq_one_letter_code
_entity_poly.pdbx_strand_id
1 'polypeptide(L)'
;MGFLNRIRRTTGPATVQDRERVGATVERVMGLQPQLRLARHCEKRLAPAVATSLEYVRGLVDALPAPREASGAAWSHDPYMHAYFAAPDDVAATISRSASLRGYVEQHDDVPEVVAVLGMELTERHILGARMEGETLRRDVPQTTVGFGDHAVRMCGRTDAELRREIVGRLLDELALAGLARTAADTSRRA
;
A
#
# COMPACT_ATOMS: atom_id res chain seq x y z
N MET A 1 -27.42 9.61 -5.97
CA MET A 1 -28.09 9.04 -4.77
C MET A 1 -27.90 7.52 -4.79
N GLY A 2 -26.93 6.96 -4.04
CA GLY A 2 -26.71 5.50 -4.08
C GLY A 2 -25.50 4.94 -3.33
N PHE A 3 -24.56 5.77 -2.85
CA PHE A 3 -23.36 5.28 -2.13
C PHE A 3 -23.62 4.89 -0.67
N LEU A 4 -24.64 5.48 -0.02
CA LEU A 4 -24.89 5.30 1.41
C LEU A 4 -25.65 4.01 1.77
N ASN A 5 -26.22 3.30 0.78
CA ASN A 5 -27.01 2.09 1.05
C ASN A 5 -26.17 0.81 1.11
N ARG A 6 -24.86 0.88 0.83
CA ARG A 6 -23.92 -0.26 0.89
C ARG A 6 -23.30 -0.47 2.27
N ILE A 7 -23.39 0.53 3.16
CA ILE A 7 -22.88 0.48 4.53
C ILE A 7 -23.74 -0.43 5.45
N ARG A 8 -24.85 -0.99 4.94
CA ARG A 8 -25.84 -1.68 5.77
C ARG A 8 -26.08 -3.17 5.49
N ARG A 9 -25.25 -3.83 4.68
CA ARG A 9 -25.35 -5.28 4.47
C ARG A 9 -23.99 -5.95 4.36
N THR A 10 -23.45 -6.35 5.51
CA THR A 10 -22.94 -7.70 5.83
C THR A 10 -22.41 -7.71 7.26
N THR A 11 -23.29 -7.59 8.26
CA THR A 11 -22.93 -8.03 9.62
C THR A 11 -23.25 -9.52 9.71
N GLY A 12 -22.40 -10.34 9.09
CA GLY A 12 -22.27 -11.73 9.53
C GLY A 12 -21.75 -11.73 10.99
N PRO A 13 -22.02 -12.78 11.78
CA PRO A 13 -21.44 -12.86 13.12
C PRO A 13 -19.92 -12.78 12.99
N ALA A 14 -19.32 -11.69 13.49
CA ALA A 14 -17.87 -11.52 13.53
C ALA A 14 -17.27 -12.77 14.19
N THR A 15 -16.38 -13.46 13.46
CA THR A 15 -15.76 -14.69 13.95
C THR A 15 -14.94 -14.39 15.21
N VAL A 16 -14.69 -15.39 16.05
CA VAL A 16 -13.81 -15.24 17.23
C VAL A 16 -12.46 -14.63 16.81
N GLN A 17 -11.94 -15.08 15.66
CA GLN A 17 -10.70 -14.57 15.08
C GLN A 17 -10.76 -13.09 14.67
N ASP A 18 -11.90 -12.60 14.17
CA ASP A 18 -12.04 -11.18 13.84
C ASP A 18 -12.09 -10.31 15.10
N ARG A 19 -12.70 -10.79 16.18
CA ARG A 19 -12.70 -10.09 17.46
C ARG A 19 -11.31 -10.03 18.08
N GLU A 20 -10.56 -11.13 18.05
CA GLU A 20 -9.16 -11.17 18.50
C GLU A 20 -8.28 -10.20 17.70
N ARG A 21 -8.46 -10.14 16.37
CA ARG A 21 -7.73 -9.21 15.49
C ARG A 21 -8.05 -7.75 15.77
N VAL A 22 -9.33 -7.43 16.00
CA VAL A 22 -9.75 -6.09 16.41
C VAL A 22 -9.13 -5.74 17.76
N GLY A 23 -9.18 -6.64 18.75
CA GLY A 23 -8.55 -6.43 20.06
C GLY A 23 -7.05 -6.18 19.96
N ALA A 24 -6.33 -7.01 19.20
CA ALA A 24 -4.88 -6.85 18.98
C ALA A 24 -4.55 -5.52 18.28
N THR A 25 -5.40 -5.09 17.34
CA THR A 25 -5.23 -3.80 16.64
C THR A 25 -5.51 -2.63 17.57
N VAL A 26 -6.56 -2.72 18.42
CA VAL A 26 -6.85 -1.69 19.44
C VAL A 26 -5.68 -1.56 20.41
N GLU A 27 -5.13 -2.67 20.91
CA GLU A 27 -3.95 -2.64 21.77
C GLU A 27 -2.72 -2.04 21.07
N ARG A 28 -2.50 -2.36 19.79
CA ARG A 28 -1.44 -1.73 19.00
C ARG A 28 -1.63 -0.21 18.92
N VAL A 29 -2.83 0.27 18.58
CA VAL A 29 -3.14 1.71 18.54
C VAL A 29 -2.94 2.38 19.90
N MET A 30 -3.37 1.72 20.99
CA MET A 30 -3.17 2.22 22.34
C MET A 30 -1.70 2.21 22.78
N GLY A 31 -0.89 1.29 22.24
CA GLY A 31 0.56 1.22 22.44
C GLY A 31 1.31 2.36 21.73
N LEU A 32 0.88 2.74 20.52
CA LEU A 32 1.43 3.90 19.83
C LEU A 32 1.18 5.19 20.61
N GLN A 33 0.07 5.28 21.36
CA GLN A 33 -0.43 6.51 21.96
C GLN A 33 -0.98 6.27 23.37
N PRO A 34 -0.08 6.21 24.38
CA PRO A 34 -0.44 5.84 25.75
C PRO A 34 -1.52 6.73 26.39
N GLN A 35 -1.64 7.99 25.95
CA GLN A 35 -2.63 8.94 26.46
C GLN A 35 -4.08 8.49 26.22
N LEU A 36 -4.32 7.66 25.19
CA LEU A 36 -5.63 7.08 24.93
C LEU A 36 -6.13 6.20 26.09
N ARG A 37 -5.22 5.63 26.89
CA ARG A 37 -5.57 4.81 28.07
C ARG A 37 -6.24 5.61 29.18
N LEU A 38 -6.09 6.94 29.19
CA LEU A 38 -6.71 7.83 30.18
C LEU A 38 -8.21 8.03 29.89
N ALA A 39 -8.66 7.78 28.66
CA ALA A 39 -10.06 7.92 28.29
C ALA A 39 -10.88 6.73 28.82
N ARG A 40 -12.02 7.03 29.47
CA ARG A 40 -12.92 5.99 29.98
C ARG A 40 -13.43 5.10 28.85
N HIS A 41 -13.33 3.79 29.06
CA HIS A 41 -13.78 2.77 28.11
C HIS A 41 -13.20 2.94 26.70
N CYS A 42 -11.96 3.45 26.59
CA CYS A 42 -11.32 3.75 25.30
C CYS A 42 -11.32 2.55 24.36
N GLU A 43 -10.94 1.37 24.86
CA GLU A 43 -10.92 0.12 24.10
C GLU A 43 -12.29 -0.20 23.47
N LYS A 44 -13.36 -0.18 24.28
CA LYS A 44 -14.74 -0.42 23.81
C LYS A 44 -15.22 0.64 22.81
N ARG A 45 -14.74 1.88 22.93
CA ARG A 45 -15.10 2.99 22.03
C ARG A 45 -14.34 2.94 20.71
N LEU A 46 -13.09 2.45 20.73
CA LEU A 46 -12.25 2.31 19.55
C LEU A 46 -12.59 1.05 18.75
N ALA A 47 -13.00 -0.03 19.40
CA ALA A 47 -13.25 -1.31 18.76
C ALA A 47 -14.14 -1.24 17.49
N PRO A 48 -15.28 -0.52 17.47
CA PRO A 48 -16.08 -0.40 16.25
C PRO A 48 -15.36 0.32 15.11
N ALA A 49 -14.65 1.41 15.41
CA ALA A 49 -13.91 2.19 14.42
C ALA A 49 -12.72 1.38 13.87
N VAL A 50 -12.03 0.65 14.74
CA VAL A 50 -10.94 -0.25 14.36
C VAL A 50 -11.44 -1.41 13.52
N ALA A 51 -12.59 -2.01 13.86
CA ALA A 51 -13.20 -3.07 13.05
C ALA A 51 -13.51 -2.61 11.62
N THR A 52 -14.14 -1.45 11.46
CA THR A 52 -14.41 -0.87 10.13
C THR A 52 -13.13 -0.55 9.37
N SER A 53 -12.12 0.00 10.05
CA SER A 53 -10.85 0.33 9.43
C SER A 53 -10.10 -0.93 8.98
N LEU A 54 -10.12 -1.98 9.80
CA LEU A 54 -9.50 -3.28 9.50
C LEU A 54 -10.16 -3.95 8.31
N GLU A 55 -11.50 -3.96 8.25
CA GLU A 55 -12.24 -4.51 7.11
C GLU A 55 -11.91 -3.76 5.81
N TYR A 56 -11.90 -2.42 5.87
CA TYR A 56 -11.58 -1.58 4.72
C TYR A 56 -10.14 -1.80 4.23
N VAL A 57 -9.16 -1.73 5.13
CA VAL A 57 -7.74 -1.90 4.79
C VAL A 57 -7.48 -3.30 4.23
N ARG A 58 -8.11 -4.34 4.79
CA ARG A 58 -8.03 -5.70 4.25
C ARG A 58 -8.56 -5.78 2.83
N GLY A 59 -9.74 -5.22 2.58
CA GLY A 59 -10.30 -5.16 1.23
C GLY A 59 -9.36 -4.48 0.21
N LEU A 60 -8.64 -3.43 0.64
CA LEU A 60 -7.63 -2.80 -0.21
C LEU A 60 -6.42 -3.71 -0.46
N VAL A 61 -5.91 -4.37 0.57
CA VAL A 61 -4.73 -5.23 0.46
C VAL A 61 -5.05 -6.51 -0.31
N ASP A 62 -6.25 -7.06 -0.17
CA ASP A 62 -6.72 -8.24 -0.91
C ASP A 62 -6.92 -7.92 -2.40
N ALA A 63 -7.18 -6.65 -2.76
CA ALA A 63 -7.27 -6.20 -4.14
C ALA A 63 -5.91 -5.98 -4.81
N LEU A 64 -4.79 -6.00 -4.06
CA LEU A 64 -3.46 -5.86 -4.65
C LEU A 64 -3.14 -7.08 -5.52
N PRO A 65 -2.51 -6.88 -6.70
CA PRO A 65 -2.11 -7.97 -7.56
C PRO A 65 -1.13 -8.92 -6.84
N ALA A 66 -1.02 -10.15 -7.36
CA ALA A 66 0.02 -11.07 -6.91
C ALA A 66 1.42 -10.45 -7.14
N PRO A 67 2.42 -10.78 -6.30
CA PRO A 67 3.78 -10.36 -6.54
C PRO A 67 4.27 -10.80 -7.92
N ARG A 68 5.12 -9.97 -8.51
CA ARG A 68 5.72 -10.21 -9.81
C ARG A 68 7.21 -10.34 -9.65
N GLU A 69 7.81 -11.22 -10.44
CA GLU A 69 9.25 -11.41 -10.45
C GLU A 69 9.95 -10.13 -10.93
N ALA A 70 10.79 -9.55 -10.08
CA ALA A 70 11.56 -8.35 -10.40
C ALA A 70 12.94 -8.73 -10.95
N SER A 71 12.96 -9.25 -12.18
CA SER A 71 14.20 -9.64 -12.88
C SER A 71 14.29 -9.01 -14.27
N GLY A 72 15.51 -8.87 -14.79
CA GLY A 72 15.74 -8.42 -16.16
C GLY A 72 15.15 -9.37 -17.21
N ALA A 73 15.04 -10.67 -16.90
CA ALA A 73 14.36 -11.64 -17.74
C ALA A 73 12.85 -11.35 -17.83
N ALA A 74 12.24 -11.09 -16.66
CA ALA A 74 10.82 -10.76 -16.55
C ALA A 74 10.43 -9.45 -17.27
N TRP A 75 11.36 -8.51 -17.40
CA TRP A 75 11.13 -7.22 -18.07
C TRP A 75 10.60 -7.36 -19.50
N SER A 76 11.10 -8.34 -20.26
CA SER A 76 10.74 -8.49 -21.68
C SER A 76 9.33 -9.05 -21.91
N HIS A 77 8.78 -9.79 -20.96
CA HIS A 77 7.52 -10.52 -21.12
C HIS A 77 6.42 -10.12 -20.14
N ASP A 78 6.73 -9.46 -19.03
CA ASP A 78 5.75 -8.86 -18.13
C ASP A 78 5.51 -7.39 -18.52
N PRO A 79 4.32 -7.03 -19.07
CA PRO A 79 4.01 -5.65 -19.47
C PRO A 79 4.14 -4.63 -18.34
N TYR A 80 3.96 -5.05 -17.08
CA TYR A 80 4.10 -4.16 -15.94
C TYR A 80 5.57 -3.86 -15.66
N MET A 81 6.45 -4.86 -15.75
CA MET A 81 7.89 -4.64 -15.60
C MET A 81 8.42 -3.73 -16.71
N HIS A 82 7.97 -3.93 -17.95
CA HIS A 82 8.30 -3.05 -19.07
C HIS A 82 7.76 -1.62 -18.89
N ALA A 83 6.59 -1.45 -18.24
CA ALA A 83 6.06 -0.13 -17.95
C ALA A 83 6.79 0.57 -16.79
N TYR A 84 7.22 -0.19 -15.79
CA TYR A 84 7.85 0.34 -14.58
C TYR A 84 9.32 0.68 -14.76
N PHE A 85 10.05 -0.03 -15.62
CA PHE A 85 11.49 0.15 -15.82
C PHE A 85 11.81 0.48 -17.27
N ALA A 86 12.71 1.42 -17.50
CA ALA A 86 13.08 1.85 -18.85
C ALA A 86 13.94 0.80 -19.58
N ALA A 87 14.81 0.10 -18.85
CA ALA A 87 15.63 -0.98 -19.36
C ALA A 87 15.65 -2.21 -18.41
N PRO A 88 15.95 -3.42 -18.91
CA PRO A 88 16.06 -4.61 -18.07
C PRO A 88 17.15 -4.49 -16.98
N ASP A 89 18.25 -3.79 -17.28
CA ASP A 89 19.34 -3.56 -16.33
C ASP A 89 18.92 -2.63 -15.17
N ASP A 90 17.92 -1.77 -15.38
CA ASP A 90 17.41 -0.87 -14.34
C ASP A 90 16.71 -1.63 -13.21
N VAL A 91 16.16 -2.81 -13.50
CA VAL A 91 15.50 -3.66 -12.50
C VAL A 91 16.51 -4.09 -11.44
N ALA A 92 17.61 -4.71 -11.87
CA ALA A 92 18.67 -5.17 -10.97
C ALA A 92 19.33 -3.98 -10.27
N ALA A 93 19.64 -2.90 -11.00
CA ALA A 93 20.28 -1.73 -10.41
C ALA A 93 19.42 -1.07 -9.32
N THR A 94 18.10 -1.00 -9.50
CA THR A 94 17.16 -0.45 -8.50
C THR A 94 17.12 -1.30 -7.25
N ILE A 95 17.01 -2.62 -7.41
CA ILE A 95 16.99 -3.59 -6.31
C ILE A 95 18.30 -3.50 -5.50
N SER A 96 19.46 -3.51 -6.17
CA SER A 96 20.77 -3.46 -5.51
C SER A 96 21.02 -2.14 -4.76
N ARG A 97 20.49 -1.02 -5.26
CA ARG A 97 20.64 0.29 -4.60
C ARG A 97 19.77 0.44 -3.36
N SER A 98 18.70 -0.35 -3.22
CA SER A 98 17.80 -0.29 -2.07
C SER A 98 18.49 -0.71 -0.77
N ALA A 99 18.77 0.26 0.11
CA ALA A 99 19.33 -0.01 1.44
C ALA A 99 18.35 -0.82 2.30
N SER A 100 17.05 -0.57 2.19
CA SER A 100 16.01 -1.30 2.92
C SER A 100 15.95 -2.77 2.53
N LEU A 101 16.08 -3.08 1.24
CA LEU A 101 16.09 -4.47 0.77
C LEU A 101 17.39 -5.19 1.15
N ARG A 102 18.55 -4.54 0.96
CA ARG A 102 19.85 -5.11 1.38
C ARG A 102 19.88 -5.41 2.87
N GLY A 103 19.50 -4.44 3.71
CA GLY A 103 19.45 -4.65 5.16
C GLY A 103 18.45 -5.73 5.59
N TYR A 104 17.37 -5.93 4.82
CA TYR A 104 16.43 -7.02 5.07
C TYR A 104 17.02 -8.39 4.72
N VAL A 105 17.69 -8.50 3.57
CA VAL A 105 18.37 -9.73 3.15
C VAL A 105 19.49 -10.09 4.12
N GLU A 106 20.32 -9.13 4.52
CA GLU A 106 21.41 -9.34 5.52
C GLU A 106 20.90 -9.82 6.89
N GLN A 107 19.65 -9.48 7.25
CA GLN A 107 19.03 -9.98 8.49
C GLN A 107 18.36 -11.35 8.32
N HIS A 108 18.18 -11.79 7.09
CA HIS A 108 17.40 -12.96 6.70
C HIS A 108 18.12 -13.74 5.59
N ASP A 109 19.36 -14.14 5.84
CA ASP A 109 20.15 -14.97 4.92
C ASP A 109 19.57 -16.40 4.75
N ASP A 110 18.53 -16.74 5.50
CA ASP A 110 17.84 -18.03 5.46
C ASP A 110 16.81 -18.16 4.32
N VAL A 111 16.43 -17.06 3.67
CA VAL A 111 15.38 -17.06 2.64
C VAL A 111 15.94 -16.96 1.22
N PRO A 112 15.52 -17.85 0.29
CA PRO A 112 15.98 -17.80 -1.09
C PRO A 112 15.36 -16.64 -1.88
N GLU A 113 14.22 -16.12 -1.42
CA GLU A 113 13.43 -15.10 -2.09
C GLU A 113 12.86 -14.10 -1.07
N VAL A 114 12.67 -12.85 -1.52
CA VAL A 114 12.05 -11.77 -0.73
C VAL A 114 10.96 -11.12 -1.56
N VAL A 115 9.80 -10.89 -0.94
CA VAL A 115 8.70 -10.14 -1.54
C VAL A 115 8.75 -8.72 -1.00
N ALA A 116 8.56 -7.72 -1.87
CA ALA A 116 8.65 -6.33 -1.47
C ALA A 116 7.59 -5.44 -2.14
N VAL A 117 7.26 -4.33 -1.47
CA VAL A 117 6.44 -3.25 -2.03
C VAL A 117 7.34 -2.23 -2.72
N LEU A 118 7.16 -2.09 -4.03
CA LEU A 118 7.82 -1.07 -4.84
C LEU A 118 6.94 0.17 -4.94
N GLY A 119 7.39 1.27 -4.34
CA GLY A 119 6.85 2.61 -4.55
C GLY A 119 7.51 3.26 -5.76
N MET A 120 6.73 3.99 -6.54
CA MET A 120 7.17 4.72 -7.74
C MET A 120 6.39 6.02 -7.86
N GLU A 121 7.03 7.05 -8.40
CA GLU A 121 6.39 8.28 -8.81
C GLU A 121 5.78 8.12 -10.21
N LEU A 122 4.48 8.38 -10.33
CA LEU A 122 3.76 8.44 -11.59
C LEU A 122 3.94 9.83 -12.21
N THR A 123 4.57 9.90 -13.38
CA THR A 123 4.67 11.14 -14.16
C THR A 123 3.81 11.04 -15.42
N GLU A 124 2.81 11.91 -15.53
CA GLU A 124 2.01 12.06 -16.75
C GLU A 124 2.53 13.25 -17.56
N ARG A 125 2.73 13.05 -18.87
CA ARG A 125 3.13 14.11 -19.79
C ARG A 125 2.20 14.16 -20.99
N HIS A 126 1.74 15.36 -21.33
CA HIS A 126 1.01 15.60 -22.56
C HIS A 126 2.00 16.05 -23.63
N ILE A 127 2.12 15.25 -24.69
CA ILE A 127 3.04 15.50 -25.78
C ILE A 127 2.29 15.46 -27.11
N LEU A 128 2.82 16.19 -28.10
CA LEU A 128 2.41 16.05 -29.49
C LEU A 128 3.29 14.96 -30.11
N GLY A 129 2.69 13.79 -30.33
CA GLY A 129 3.38 12.64 -30.89
C GLY A 129 2.96 12.36 -32.33
N ALA A 130 3.52 11.32 -32.90
CA ALA A 130 3.07 10.78 -34.17
C ALA A 130 2.27 9.50 -33.93
N ARG A 131 1.17 9.32 -34.67
CA ARG A 131 0.35 8.10 -34.64
C ARG A 131 0.15 7.60 -36.07
N MET A 132 0.18 6.29 -36.24
CA MET A 132 -0.21 5.66 -37.50
C MET A 132 -1.74 5.57 -37.57
N GLU A 133 -2.34 6.18 -38.58
CA GLU A 133 -3.76 6.01 -38.92
C GLU A 133 -3.82 5.23 -40.25
N GLY A 134 -4.05 3.92 -40.17
CA GLY A 134 -3.96 3.02 -41.34
C GLY A 134 -2.52 2.91 -41.85
N GLU A 135 -2.26 3.37 -43.06
CA GLU A 135 -0.92 3.44 -43.65
C GLU A 135 -0.29 4.85 -43.61
N THR A 136 -1.00 5.84 -43.03
CA THR A 136 -0.54 7.24 -43.01
C THR A 136 -0.02 7.66 -41.63
N LEU A 137 1.21 8.21 -41.58
CA LEU A 137 1.78 8.81 -40.38
C LEU A 137 1.17 10.18 -40.14
N ARG A 138 0.36 10.31 -39.09
CA ARG A 138 -0.15 11.59 -38.63
C ARG A 138 0.75 12.16 -37.54
N ARG A 139 1.30 13.36 -37.78
CA ARG A 139 2.08 14.14 -36.80
C ARG A 139 1.17 15.06 -35.98
N ASP A 140 1.71 15.55 -34.87
CA ASP A 140 1.04 16.48 -33.95
C ASP A 140 -0.26 15.93 -33.34
N VAL A 141 -0.30 14.63 -33.10
CA VAL A 141 -1.42 13.97 -32.41
C VAL A 141 -1.23 14.16 -30.90
N PRO A 142 -2.21 14.75 -30.19
CA PRO A 142 -2.17 14.82 -28.73
C PRO A 142 -2.08 13.42 -28.12
N GLN A 143 -1.05 13.19 -27.30
CA GLN A 143 -0.78 11.94 -26.62
C GLN A 143 -0.51 12.21 -25.14
N THR A 144 -1.01 11.34 -24.27
CA THR A 144 -0.64 11.32 -22.86
C THR A 144 0.28 10.13 -22.66
N THR A 145 1.52 10.39 -22.28
CA THR A 145 2.47 9.36 -21.89
C THR A 145 2.53 9.27 -20.38
N VAL A 146 2.53 8.05 -19.86
CA VAL A 146 2.65 7.75 -18.43
C VAL A 146 4.01 7.11 -18.23
N GLY A 147 4.78 7.63 -17.28
CA GLY A 147 6.07 7.09 -16.86
C GLY A 147 6.11 6.82 -15.36
N PHE A 148 6.98 5.91 -14.96
CA PHE A 148 7.23 5.56 -13.57
C PHE A 148 8.70 5.82 -13.25
N GLY A 149 8.95 6.52 -12.15
CA GLY A 149 10.30 6.87 -11.68
C GLY A 149 10.40 6.81 -10.15
N ASP A 150 11.50 7.34 -9.62
CA ASP A 150 11.79 7.38 -8.17
C ASP A 150 11.48 6.06 -7.44
N HIS A 151 12.03 4.97 -7.97
CA HIS A 151 11.77 3.63 -7.47
C HIS A 151 12.33 3.46 -6.05
N ALA A 152 11.42 3.21 -5.09
CA ALA A 152 11.76 3.04 -3.70
C ALA A 152 11.11 1.77 -3.13
N VAL A 153 11.92 0.86 -2.59
CA VAL A 153 11.39 -0.28 -1.82
C VAL A 153 10.94 0.21 -0.46
N ARG A 154 9.66 -0.02 -0.12
CA ARG A 154 9.06 0.53 1.11
C ARG A 154 8.91 -0.49 2.22
N MET A 155 8.64 -1.75 1.87
CA MET A 155 8.36 -2.84 2.81
C MET A 155 8.86 -4.15 2.21
N CYS A 156 9.38 -5.04 3.04
CA CYS A 156 9.90 -6.36 2.64
C CYS A 156 9.27 -7.45 3.53
N GLY A 157 9.13 -8.65 2.99
CA GLY A 157 8.59 -9.81 3.68
C GLY A 157 9.14 -11.10 3.07
N ARG A 158 9.16 -12.18 3.85
CA ARG A 158 9.64 -13.50 3.37
C ARG A 158 8.62 -14.16 2.43
N THR A 159 7.34 -13.85 2.63
CA THR A 159 6.24 -14.34 1.80
C THR A 159 5.24 -13.22 1.49
N ASP A 160 4.47 -13.37 0.41
CA ASP A 160 3.37 -12.45 0.07
C ASP A 160 2.36 -12.33 1.22
N ALA A 161 2.01 -13.45 1.85
CA ALA A 161 1.04 -13.48 2.95
C ALA A 161 1.54 -12.72 4.19
N GLU A 162 2.84 -12.81 4.50
CA GLU A 162 3.46 -12.02 5.57
C GLU A 162 3.49 -10.53 5.23
N LEU A 163 3.93 -10.19 4.02
CA LEU A 163 4.00 -8.81 3.56
C LEU A 163 2.61 -8.15 3.57
N ARG A 164 1.57 -8.84 3.09
CA ARG A 164 0.19 -8.34 3.15
C ARG A 164 -0.28 -8.08 4.58
N ARG A 165 0.04 -8.95 5.54
CA ARG A 165 -0.29 -8.72 6.96
C ARG A 165 0.43 -7.49 7.50
N GLU A 166 1.69 -7.29 7.12
CA GLU A 166 2.48 -6.14 7.53
C GLU A 166 1.94 -4.83 6.92
N ILE A 167 1.55 -4.84 5.64
CA ILE A 167 0.89 -3.71 4.98
C ILE A 167 -0.39 -3.32 5.72
N VAL A 168 -1.25 -4.31 6.05
CA VAL A 168 -2.49 -4.05 6.82
C VAL A 168 -2.15 -3.38 8.15
N GLY A 169 -1.17 -3.91 8.88
CA GLY A 169 -0.72 -3.35 10.15
C GLY A 169 -0.26 -1.89 10.02
N ARG A 170 0.63 -1.63 9.07
CA ARG A 170 1.19 -0.29 8.85
C ARG A 170 0.12 0.73 8.46
N LEU A 171 -0.81 0.35 7.59
CA LEU A 171 -1.91 1.24 7.18
C LEU A 171 -2.85 1.58 8.34
N LEU A 172 -3.09 0.63 9.24
CA LEU A 172 -3.89 0.88 10.46
C LEU A 172 -3.17 1.85 11.40
N ASP A 173 -1.86 1.71 11.56
CA ASP A 173 -1.05 2.62 12.38
C ASP A 173 -1.08 4.04 11.81
N GLU A 174 -0.95 4.20 10.50
CA GLU A 174 -1.06 5.51 9.84
C GLU A 174 -2.46 6.13 9.97
N LEU A 175 -3.52 5.31 9.87
CA LEU A 175 -4.90 5.79 10.12
C LEU A 175 -5.08 6.29 11.56
N ALA A 176 -4.51 5.60 12.54
CA ALA A 176 -4.55 6.00 13.94
C ALA A 176 -3.79 7.32 14.16
N LEU A 177 -2.57 7.43 13.65
CA LEU A 177 -1.75 8.65 13.73
C LEU A 177 -2.44 9.84 13.07
N ALA A 178 -2.99 9.65 11.86
CA ALA A 178 -3.73 10.68 11.15
C ALA A 178 -5.02 11.09 11.90
N GLY A 179 -5.71 10.14 12.51
CA GLY A 179 -6.86 10.41 13.36
C GLY A 179 -6.51 11.32 14.54
N LEU A 180 -5.40 11.04 15.21
CA LEU A 180 -4.95 11.82 16.35
C LEU A 180 -4.49 13.22 15.96
N ALA A 181 -3.68 13.34 14.90
CA ALA A 181 -3.26 14.64 14.37
C ALA A 181 -4.48 15.53 14.08
N ARG A 182 -5.56 14.97 13.51
CA ARG A 182 -6.81 15.69 13.29
C ARG A 182 -7.48 16.14 14.59
N THR A 183 -7.53 15.30 15.61
CA THR A 183 -8.14 15.68 16.91
C THR A 183 -7.35 16.76 17.66
N ALA A 184 -6.02 16.73 17.59
CA ALA A 184 -5.17 17.77 18.14
C ALA A 184 -5.43 19.12 17.45
N ALA A 185 -5.47 19.14 16.12
CA ALA A 185 -5.74 20.34 15.34
C ALA A 185 -7.15 20.92 15.60
N ASP A 186 -8.14 20.06 15.85
CA ASP A 186 -9.51 20.49 16.16
C ASP A 186 -9.64 21.10 17.56
N THR A 187 -8.83 20.62 18.51
CA THR A 187 -8.79 21.15 19.88
C THR A 187 -8.14 22.54 19.91
N SER A 188 -7.06 22.75 19.13
CA SER A 188 -6.40 24.06 19.00
C SER A 188 -7.24 25.14 18.32
N ARG A 189 -8.28 24.78 17.55
CA ARG A 189 -9.22 25.74 16.93
C ARG A 189 -10.36 26.18 17.85
N ARG A 190 -10.56 25.47 18.97
CA ARG A 190 -11.65 25.74 19.94
C ARG A 190 -11.16 26.45 21.20
N ALA A 191 -9.85 26.61 21.37
CA ALA A 191 -9.20 27.40 22.41
C ALA A 191 -8.91 28.81 21.89
#